data_AF-A0A1F7TGM4-F1
#
_entry.id   AF-A0A1F7TGM4-F1
#
_cell.length_a   1.000
_cell.length_b   1.000
_cell.length_c   1.000
_cell.angle_alpha   90.00
_cell.angle_beta   90.00
_cell.angle_gamma   90.00
#
_symmetry.space_group_name_H-M   'P 1'
#
loop_
_entity.id
_entity.type
_entity.pdbx_description
1 polymer ?
#
loop_
_entity_poly.entity_id
_entity_poly.type
_entity_poly.pdbx_seq_one_letter_code
_entity_poly.pdbx_strand_id
1 'polypeptide(L)'
;MATPDSPSPSIPARELFPAYPRVPALFRAEVEGLGEAQLDRKRPEKSWGLWSIRDQVSHMASVPYRWLLVRWGKILFGERLPRDPELLRTGFSGRMMNPERFHAIGGLLAAQEDAFALAWEVLGRETLGSLRAREISEHLPWGTRRPGETEDVRAWRERSLSAHPASFRRDPADPDIIHFNLEYTFRHILWEGYAHLRTIQKHKEAEGLPPRSEIPQEGYLRILQWE
;
A
#
# COMPACT_ATOMS: atom_id res chain seq x y z
N MET A 1 5.07 37.88 0.32
CA MET A 1 5.24 36.47 0.74
C MET A 1 4.94 35.62 -0.47
N ALA A 2 5.95 35.05 -1.12
CA ALA A 2 5.72 34.10 -2.20
C ALA A 2 5.08 32.85 -1.57
N THR A 3 3.85 32.54 -1.99
CA THR A 3 3.33 31.17 -1.88
C THR A 3 4.37 30.24 -2.50
N PRO A 4 4.77 29.12 -1.88
CA PRO A 4 5.56 28.14 -2.60
C PRO A 4 4.78 27.77 -3.86
N ASP A 5 5.41 27.92 -5.03
CA ASP A 5 4.78 27.62 -6.31
C ASP A 5 4.21 26.20 -6.24
N SER A 6 2.89 26.11 -6.30
CA SER A 6 2.23 24.81 -6.30
C SER A 6 2.72 24.03 -7.52
N PRO A 7 3.09 22.75 -7.38
CA PRO A 7 3.62 21.96 -8.48
C PRO A 7 2.65 21.99 -9.67
N SER A 8 3.19 22.16 -10.88
CA SER A 8 2.37 22.30 -12.08
C SER A 8 1.43 21.09 -12.25
N PRO A 9 0.14 21.29 -12.57
CA PRO A 9 -0.80 20.19 -12.80
C PRO A 9 -0.41 19.32 -14.00
N SER A 10 0.48 19.80 -14.89
CA SER A 10 0.97 19.05 -16.03
C SER A 10 2.15 18.13 -15.72
N ILE A 11 2.72 18.16 -14.50
CA ILE A 11 3.85 17.30 -14.12
C ILE A 11 3.44 15.83 -14.32
N PRO A 12 4.22 15.04 -15.09
CA PRO A 12 3.97 13.62 -15.25
C PRO A 12 3.96 12.90 -13.90
N ALA A 13 2.97 12.04 -13.67
CA ALA A 13 2.83 11.37 -12.37
C ALA A 13 4.03 10.48 -12.03
N ARG A 14 4.71 9.90 -13.04
CA ARG A 14 5.96 9.16 -12.84
C ARG A 14 7.10 9.99 -12.25
N GLU A 15 7.14 11.29 -12.50
CA GLU A 15 8.14 12.19 -11.90
C GLU A 15 7.83 12.48 -10.42
N LEU A 16 6.56 12.44 -10.03
CA LEU A 16 6.13 12.59 -8.64
C LEU A 16 6.36 11.32 -7.81
N PHE A 17 6.29 10.16 -8.47
CA PHE A 17 6.34 8.84 -7.84
C PHE A 17 7.48 7.95 -8.38
N PRO A 18 8.74 8.44 -8.46
CA PRO A 18 9.83 7.74 -9.15
C PRO A 18 10.27 6.46 -8.41
N ALA A 19 9.85 6.27 -7.15
CA ALA A 19 10.25 5.13 -6.35
C ALA A 19 9.52 3.83 -6.69
N TYR A 20 8.33 3.89 -7.29
CA TYR A 20 7.48 2.74 -7.60
C TYR A 20 8.20 1.53 -8.22
N PRO A 21 8.97 1.69 -9.32
CA PRO A 21 9.63 0.54 -9.95
C PRO A 21 10.70 -0.10 -9.07
N ARG A 22 11.20 0.59 -8.03
CA ARG A 22 12.23 0.06 -7.12
C ARG A 22 11.67 -0.70 -5.92
N VAL A 23 10.42 -0.43 -5.52
CA VAL A 23 9.84 -1.01 -4.29
C VAL A 23 9.91 -2.54 -4.28
N PRO A 24 9.52 -3.29 -5.34
CA PRO A 24 9.59 -4.75 -5.31
C PRO A 24 11.01 -5.29 -5.09
N ALA A 25 12.03 -4.62 -5.64
CA ALA A 25 13.43 -5.02 -5.45
C ALA A 25 13.88 -4.86 -3.99
N LEU A 26 13.36 -3.87 -3.25
CA LEU A 26 13.64 -3.71 -1.82
C LEU A 26 13.07 -4.89 -1.02
N PHE A 27 11.83 -5.32 -1.31
CA PHE A 27 11.22 -6.47 -0.65
C PHE A 27 12.00 -7.76 -0.94
N ARG A 28 12.34 -7.98 -2.22
CA ARG A 28 13.16 -9.13 -2.63
C ARG A 28 14.49 -9.16 -1.89
N ALA A 29 15.18 -8.03 -1.80
CA ALA A 29 16.45 -7.94 -1.08
C ALA A 29 16.28 -8.26 0.42
N GLU A 30 15.23 -7.77 1.07
CA GLU A 30 15.04 -8.02 2.50
C GLU A 30 14.75 -9.49 2.83
N VAL A 31 14.05 -10.23 1.96
CA VAL A 31 13.68 -11.63 2.20
C VAL A 31 14.67 -12.65 1.65
N GLU A 32 15.69 -12.21 0.91
CA GLU A 32 16.67 -13.09 0.30
C GLU A 32 17.46 -13.89 1.35
N GLY A 33 17.46 -15.22 1.19
CA GLY A 33 18.17 -16.15 2.07
C GLY A 33 17.45 -16.47 3.38
N LEU A 34 16.24 -15.94 3.61
CA LEU A 34 15.42 -16.33 4.77
C LEU A 34 14.79 -17.71 4.55
N GLY A 35 14.83 -18.56 5.59
CA GLY A 35 14.12 -19.84 5.59
C GLY A 35 12.64 -19.71 5.97
N GLU A 36 11.85 -20.76 5.68
CA GLU A 36 10.39 -20.78 5.95
C GLU A 36 10.06 -20.41 7.40
N ALA A 37 10.80 -20.93 8.38
CA ALA A 37 10.57 -20.62 9.79
C ALA A 37 10.75 -19.12 10.13
N GLN A 38 11.63 -18.42 9.44
CA GLN A 38 11.86 -16.97 9.62
C GLN A 38 10.77 -16.18 8.90
N LEU A 39 10.37 -16.63 7.71
CA LEU A 39 9.30 -16.03 6.92
C LEU A 39 7.95 -16.08 7.65
N ASP A 40 7.69 -17.16 8.39
CA ASP A 40 6.40 -17.42 9.04
C ASP A 40 6.34 -17.03 10.53
N ARG A 41 7.47 -16.63 11.11
CA ARG A 41 7.52 -16.23 12.52
C ARG A 41 6.72 -14.97 12.78
N LYS A 42 5.82 -15.06 13.75
CA LYS A 42 5.08 -13.92 14.34
C LYS A 42 5.66 -13.59 15.72
N ARG A 43 5.44 -12.35 16.15
CA ARG A 43 5.89 -11.78 17.42
C ARG A 43 4.74 -11.00 18.06
N PRO A 44 3.69 -11.70 18.54
CA PRO A 44 2.47 -11.06 19.03
C PRO A 44 2.71 -10.12 20.23
N GLU A 45 3.84 -10.26 20.92
CA GLU A 45 4.30 -9.37 21.99
C GLU A 45 4.83 -8.02 21.50
N LYS A 46 5.03 -7.83 20.19
CA LYS A 46 5.48 -6.59 19.57
C LYS A 46 4.36 -5.96 18.76
N SER A 47 4.21 -4.64 18.86
CA SER A 47 3.23 -3.87 18.09
C SER A 47 3.34 -4.08 16.57
N TRP A 48 4.55 -4.28 16.04
CA TRP A 48 4.83 -4.57 14.63
C TRP A 48 4.84 -6.08 14.29
N GLY A 49 4.67 -6.96 15.27
CA GLY A 49 4.95 -8.39 15.13
C GLY A 49 3.74 -9.29 14.90
N LEU A 50 2.52 -8.74 14.84
CA LEU A 50 1.29 -9.52 14.61
C LEU A 50 1.27 -10.25 13.25
N TRP A 51 1.97 -9.70 12.27
CA TRP A 51 2.10 -10.25 10.92
C TRP A 51 3.55 -10.70 10.71
N SER A 52 3.72 -11.90 10.14
CA SER A 52 5.03 -12.45 9.78
C SER A 52 5.61 -11.73 8.56
N ILE A 53 6.88 -11.99 8.22
CA ILE A 53 7.49 -11.45 6.99
C ILE A 53 6.68 -11.88 5.75
N ARG A 54 6.22 -13.13 5.68
CA ARG A 54 5.37 -13.61 4.57
C ARG A 54 4.05 -12.85 4.51
N ASP A 55 3.42 -12.59 5.66
CA ASP A 55 2.21 -11.78 5.74
C ASP A 55 2.48 -10.36 5.23
N GLN A 56 3.61 -9.72 5.58
CA GLN A 56 3.96 -8.38 5.08
C GLN A 56 4.07 -8.35 3.54
N VAL A 57 4.76 -9.34 2.96
CA VAL A 57 4.97 -9.43 1.50
C VAL A 57 3.63 -9.72 0.80
N SER A 58 2.83 -10.63 1.35
CA SER A 58 1.49 -10.95 0.85
C SER A 58 0.55 -9.76 0.89
N HIS A 59 0.59 -8.98 1.97
CA HIS A 59 -0.18 -7.75 2.07
C HIS A 59 0.21 -6.79 0.95
N MET A 60 1.51 -6.51 0.81
CA MET A 60 2.01 -5.53 -0.14
C MET A 60 1.88 -5.97 -1.60
N ALA A 61 1.82 -7.26 -1.88
CA ALA A 61 1.41 -7.78 -3.19
C ALA A 61 -0.07 -7.47 -3.47
N SER A 62 -0.94 -7.60 -2.48
CA SER A 62 -2.38 -7.36 -2.65
C SER A 62 -2.76 -5.88 -2.79
N VAL A 63 -2.00 -4.99 -2.16
CA VAL A 63 -2.36 -3.58 -1.98
C VAL A 63 -2.59 -2.86 -3.33
N PRO A 64 -1.66 -2.85 -4.30
CA PRO A 64 -1.89 -2.16 -5.57
C PRO A 64 -3.06 -2.74 -6.35
N TYR A 65 -3.26 -4.06 -6.35
CA TYR A 65 -4.42 -4.66 -7.02
C TYR A 65 -5.73 -4.24 -6.38
N ARG A 66 -5.84 -4.31 -5.04
CA ARG A 66 -7.07 -3.92 -4.33
C ARG A 66 -7.39 -2.44 -4.53
N TRP A 67 -6.39 -1.57 -4.56
CA TRP A 67 -6.62 -0.16 -4.85
C TRP A 67 -6.96 0.08 -6.33
N LEU A 68 -6.14 -0.41 -7.26
CA LEU A 68 -6.23 -0.02 -8.67
C LEU A 68 -7.24 -0.83 -9.47
N LEU A 69 -7.43 -2.12 -9.16
CA LEU A 69 -8.39 -2.98 -9.86
C LEU A 69 -9.75 -3.03 -9.17
N VAL A 70 -9.80 -3.05 -7.83
CA VAL A 70 -11.09 -3.13 -7.11
C VAL A 70 -11.70 -1.76 -6.90
N ARG A 71 -11.00 -0.85 -6.21
CA ARG A 71 -11.57 0.47 -5.87
C ARG A 71 -11.61 1.43 -7.05
N TRP A 72 -10.50 1.54 -7.78
CA TRP A 72 -10.37 2.46 -8.91
C TRP A 72 -10.66 1.81 -10.27
N GLY A 73 -10.87 0.49 -10.33
CA GLY A 73 -10.87 -0.24 -11.60
C GLY A 73 -11.86 0.28 -12.63
N LYS A 74 -13.09 0.55 -12.22
CA LYS A 74 -14.12 1.12 -13.09
C LYS A 74 -13.73 2.49 -13.64
N ILE A 75 -13.08 3.34 -12.83
CA ILE A 75 -12.67 4.69 -13.23
C ILE A 75 -11.42 4.65 -14.13
N LEU A 76 -10.48 3.76 -13.84
CA LEU A 76 -9.20 3.68 -14.56
C LEU A 76 -9.30 2.87 -15.86
N PHE A 77 -10.14 1.85 -15.90
CA PHE A 77 -10.14 0.84 -16.94
C PHE A 77 -11.52 0.52 -17.53
N GLY A 78 -12.60 1.07 -16.95
CA GLY A 78 -13.97 0.70 -17.32
C GLY A 78 -14.22 -0.79 -17.08
N GLU A 79 -14.84 -1.46 -18.05
CA GLU A 79 -15.17 -2.89 -17.97
C GLU A 79 -14.00 -3.83 -18.31
N ARG A 80 -12.86 -3.30 -18.82
CA ARG A 80 -11.73 -4.11 -19.28
C ARG A 80 -10.51 -3.92 -18.39
N LEU A 81 -10.35 -4.82 -17.42
CA LEU A 81 -9.20 -4.79 -16.51
C LEU A 81 -7.90 -5.18 -17.23
N PRO A 82 -6.75 -4.57 -16.87
CA PRO A 82 -5.44 -4.83 -17.47
C PRO A 82 -4.77 -6.11 -16.96
N ARG A 83 -5.44 -6.87 -16.09
CA ARG A 83 -4.98 -8.13 -15.49
C ARG A 83 -6.14 -9.12 -15.46
N ASP A 84 -5.80 -10.40 -15.26
CA ASP A 84 -6.77 -11.49 -15.22
C ASP A 84 -7.89 -11.21 -14.20
N PRO A 85 -9.17 -11.12 -14.61
CA PRO A 85 -10.30 -10.94 -13.71
C PRO A 85 -10.38 -12.01 -12.61
N GLU A 86 -9.83 -13.21 -12.86
CA GLU A 86 -9.76 -14.29 -11.88
C GLU A 86 -8.96 -13.92 -10.63
N LEU A 87 -8.02 -12.96 -10.76
CA LEU A 87 -7.31 -12.36 -9.62
C LEU A 87 -8.29 -11.71 -8.62
N LEU A 88 -9.37 -11.08 -9.11
CA LEU A 88 -10.36 -10.47 -8.22
C LEU A 88 -11.23 -11.49 -7.50
N ARG A 89 -11.47 -12.65 -8.12
CA ARG A 89 -12.35 -13.68 -7.58
C ARG A 89 -11.65 -14.54 -6.52
N THR A 90 -10.42 -14.95 -6.79
CA THR A 90 -9.71 -15.93 -5.95
C THR A 90 -8.34 -15.47 -5.50
N GLY A 91 -7.89 -14.29 -5.91
CA GLY A 91 -6.53 -13.81 -5.64
C GLY A 91 -6.31 -13.25 -4.25
N PHE A 92 -7.36 -12.98 -3.47
CA PHE A 92 -7.25 -12.30 -2.17
C PHE A 92 -7.96 -13.05 -1.05
N SER A 93 -7.40 -12.95 0.16
CA SER A 93 -8.05 -13.36 1.41
C SER A 93 -7.86 -12.23 2.43
N GLY A 94 -8.94 -11.51 2.73
CA GLY A 94 -8.91 -10.30 3.57
C GLY A 94 -7.99 -9.22 2.98
N ARG A 95 -6.94 -8.86 3.73
CA ARG A 95 -5.91 -7.89 3.33
C ARG A 95 -4.71 -8.53 2.61
N MET A 96 -4.74 -9.82 2.31
CA MET A 96 -3.59 -10.57 1.80
C MET A 96 -3.88 -11.14 0.41
N MET A 97 -2.84 -11.59 -0.29
CA MET A 97 -3.01 -12.56 -1.37
C MET A 97 -3.62 -13.85 -0.80
N ASN A 98 -4.43 -14.55 -1.59
CA ASN A 98 -5.05 -15.80 -1.15
C ASN A 98 -3.95 -16.87 -0.89
N PRO A 99 -3.79 -17.35 0.35
CA PRO A 99 -2.73 -18.30 0.69
C PRO A 99 -2.85 -19.66 -0.02
N GLU A 100 -4.05 -20.05 -0.47
CA GLU A 100 -4.23 -21.28 -1.27
C GLU A 100 -3.58 -21.18 -2.66
N ARG A 101 -3.45 -19.96 -3.19
CA ARG A 101 -2.81 -19.68 -4.49
C ARG A 101 -1.38 -19.15 -4.34
N PHE A 102 -1.15 -18.35 -3.30
CA PHE A 102 0.08 -17.61 -3.09
C PHE A 102 0.61 -17.86 -1.68
N HIS A 103 1.39 -18.93 -1.53
CA HIS A 103 2.10 -19.22 -0.28
C HIS A 103 3.61 -19.04 -0.42
N ALA A 104 4.21 -19.67 -1.44
CA ALA A 104 5.66 -19.61 -1.66
C ALA A 104 6.13 -18.16 -1.83
N ILE A 105 7.20 -17.77 -1.13
CA ILE A 105 7.69 -16.39 -1.10
C ILE A 105 8.01 -15.87 -2.51
N GLY A 106 8.57 -16.72 -3.38
CA GLY A 106 8.83 -16.37 -4.78
C GLY A 106 7.55 -16.03 -5.56
N GLY A 107 6.44 -16.74 -5.30
CA GLY A 107 5.14 -16.45 -5.92
C GLY A 107 4.54 -15.14 -5.41
N LEU A 108 4.71 -14.84 -4.12
CA LEU A 108 4.29 -13.57 -3.53
C LEU A 108 5.09 -12.38 -4.08
N LEU A 109 6.41 -12.53 -4.21
CA LEU A 109 7.28 -11.51 -4.82
C LEU A 109 6.92 -11.27 -6.30
N ALA A 110 6.66 -12.33 -7.07
CA ALA A 110 6.24 -12.21 -8.46
C ALA A 110 4.89 -11.48 -8.59
N ALA A 111 3.92 -11.78 -7.71
CA ALA A 111 2.66 -11.06 -7.65
C ALA A 111 2.86 -9.59 -7.25
N GLN A 112 3.77 -9.31 -6.32
CA GLN A 112 4.12 -7.94 -5.93
C GLN A 112 4.75 -7.15 -7.08
N GLU A 113 5.64 -7.76 -7.84
CA GLU A 113 6.25 -7.14 -9.03
C GLU A 113 5.20 -6.75 -10.06
N ASP A 114 4.27 -7.66 -10.37
CA ASP A 114 3.19 -7.35 -11.30
C ASP A 114 2.24 -6.27 -10.76
N ALA A 115 1.91 -6.31 -9.46
CA ALA A 115 1.07 -5.31 -8.80
C ALA A 115 1.69 -3.89 -8.88
N PHE A 116 3.00 -3.77 -8.66
CA PHE A 116 3.70 -2.49 -8.80
C PHE A 116 3.94 -2.09 -10.26
N ALA A 117 4.09 -3.05 -11.18
CA ALA A 117 4.12 -2.78 -12.61
C ALA A 117 2.78 -2.18 -13.08
N LEU A 118 1.65 -2.73 -12.64
CA LEU A 118 0.32 -2.15 -12.87
C LEU A 118 0.25 -0.70 -12.37
N ALA A 119 0.72 -0.44 -11.14
CA ALA A 119 0.75 0.92 -10.60
C ALA A 119 1.60 1.87 -11.46
N TRP A 120 2.76 1.39 -11.92
CA TRP A 120 3.64 2.16 -12.80
C TRP A 120 3.05 2.41 -14.20
N GLU A 121 2.30 1.45 -14.75
CA GLU A 121 1.53 1.59 -16.00
C GLU A 121 0.48 2.69 -15.87
N VAL A 122 -0.28 2.72 -14.76
CA VAL A 122 -1.26 3.77 -14.48
C VAL A 122 -0.56 5.12 -14.37
N LEU A 123 0.48 5.25 -13.54
CA LEU A 123 1.25 6.50 -13.41
C LEU A 123 1.80 7.01 -14.75
N GLY A 124 2.09 6.11 -15.70
CA GLY A 124 2.56 6.47 -17.04
C GLY A 124 1.54 7.18 -17.92
N ARG A 125 0.26 7.17 -17.54
CA ARG A 125 -0.85 7.80 -18.27
C ARG A 125 -1.41 9.02 -17.55
N GLU A 126 -0.83 9.40 -16.42
CA GLU A 126 -1.35 10.42 -15.53
C GLU A 126 -0.39 11.60 -15.35
N THR A 127 -0.96 12.75 -15.00
CA THR A 127 -0.27 13.94 -14.52
C THR A 127 -0.75 14.27 -13.11
N LEU A 128 -0.09 15.20 -12.42
CA LEU A 128 -0.55 15.68 -11.11
C LEU A 128 -2.02 16.12 -11.13
N GLY A 129 -2.40 16.89 -12.15
CA GLY A 129 -3.75 17.41 -12.31
C GLY A 129 -4.77 16.29 -12.50
N SER A 130 -4.46 15.30 -13.34
CA SER A 130 -5.37 14.19 -13.59
C SER A 130 -5.50 13.26 -12.36
N LEU A 131 -4.43 13.07 -11.58
CA LEU A 131 -4.51 12.34 -10.30
C LEU A 131 -5.43 13.05 -9.29
N ARG A 132 -5.33 14.38 -9.19
CA ARG A 132 -6.14 15.18 -8.26
C ARG A 132 -7.60 15.30 -8.68
N ALA A 133 -7.87 15.33 -9.98
CA ALA A 133 -9.21 15.45 -10.53
C ALA A 133 -10.06 14.17 -10.35
N ARG A 134 -9.42 13.01 -10.17
CA ARG A 134 -10.13 11.75 -9.89
C ARG A 134 -10.30 11.58 -8.40
N GLU A 135 -11.52 11.73 -7.93
CA GLU A 135 -11.92 11.55 -6.54
C GLU A 135 -12.99 10.46 -6.44
N ILE A 136 -12.90 9.62 -5.40
CA ILE A 136 -14.00 8.73 -5.00
C ILE A 136 -14.42 9.03 -3.58
N SER A 137 -15.69 8.75 -3.31
CA SER A 137 -16.30 8.86 -2.00
C SER A 137 -16.69 7.48 -1.52
N GLU A 138 -16.25 7.11 -0.32
CA GLU A 138 -16.66 5.85 0.33
C GLU A 138 -17.43 6.16 1.62
N HIS A 139 -18.63 5.61 1.73
CA HIS A 139 -19.37 5.58 2.99
C HIS A 139 -18.82 4.45 3.86
N LEU A 140 -18.20 4.83 4.98
CA LEU A 140 -17.48 3.93 5.87
C LEU A 140 -17.85 4.27 7.33
N PRO A 141 -19.02 3.86 7.84
CA PRO A 141 -19.47 4.25 9.17
C PRO A 141 -18.42 4.05 10.28
N TRP A 142 -18.43 4.96 11.25
CA TRP A 142 -17.53 4.87 12.40
C TRP A 142 -17.66 3.52 13.11
N GLY A 143 -16.52 2.87 13.41
CA GLY A 143 -16.50 1.54 14.03
C GLY A 143 -16.75 0.35 13.08
N THR A 144 -16.85 0.59 11.77
CA THR A 144 -16.90 -0.50 10.77
C THR A 144 -15.68 -1.41 10.92
N ARG A 145 -15.88 -2.70 11.24
CA ARG A 145 -14.85 -3.73 11.10
C ARG A 145 -15.08 -4.47 9.80
N ARG A 146 -14.08 -4.49 8.92
CA ARG A 146 -14.11 -5.34 7.74
C ARG A 146 -13.79 -6.78 8.15
N PRO A 147 -14.50 -7.81 7.65
CA PRO A 147 -14.21 -9.19 7.98
C PRO A 147 -12.73 -9.54 7.74
N GLY A 148 -12.06 -10.08 8.75
CA GLY A 148 -10.63 -10.43 8.68
C GLY A 148 -9.65 -9.27 8.85
N GLU A 149 -10.10 -8.04 9.12
CA GLU A 149 -9.21 -6.91 9.43
C GLU A 149 -9.02 -6.78 10.95
N THR A 150 -7.76 -6.76 11.39
CA THR A 150 -7.35 -6.51 12.79
C THR A 150 -7.15 -5.02 13.07
N GLU A 151 -6.95 -4.21 12.04
CA GLU A 151 -6.87 -2.75 12.15
C GLU A 151 -8.28 -2.18 12.12
N ASP A 152 -8.62 -1.40 13.15
CA ASP A 152 -9.85 -0.62 13.17
C ASP A 152 -9.81 0.37 11.98
N VAL A 153 -10.88 0.40 11.17
CA VAL A 153 -11.05 1.38 10.08
C VAL A 153 -10.81 2.81 10.59
N ARG A 154 -11.06 3.05 11.87
CA ARG A 154 -10.70 4.28 12.59
C ARG A 154 -9.20 4.62 12.51
N ALA A 155 -8.32 3.68 12.84
CA ALA A 155 -6.87 3.92 12.90
C ALA A 155 -6.31 4.26 11.51
N TRP A 156 -6.78 3.55 10.47
CA TRP A 156 -6.43 3.88 9.08
C TRP A 156 -6.94 5.27 8.67
N ARG A 157 -8.18 5.63 9.04
CA ARG A 157 -8.78 6.95 8.75
C ARG A 157 -8.01 8.09 9.41
N GLU A 158 -7.77 7.99 10.71
CA GLU A 158 -7.06 9.03 11.47
C GLU A 158 -5.65 9.25 10.92
N ARG A 159 -4.93 8.16 10.63
CA ARG A 159 -3.62 8.21 9.98
C ARG A 159 -3.67 8.82 8.59
N SER A 160 -4.67 8.46 7.78
CA SER A 160 -4.82 8.99 6.42
C SER A 160 -5.15 10.48 6.41
N LEU A 161 -6.04 10.93 7.29
CA LEU A 161 -6.38 12.35 7.46
C LEU A 161 -5.15 13.17 7.91
N SER A 162 -4.35 12.63 8.83
CA SER A 162 -3.15 13.30 9.32
C SER A 162 -2.05 13.37 8.25
N ALA A 163 -1.83 12.29 7.50
CA ALA A 163 -0.73 12.19 6.56
C ALA A 163 -1.04 12.80 5.18
N HIS A 164 -2.32 12.95 4.82
CA HIS A 164 -2.76 13.38 3.49
C HIS A 164 -3.86 14.46 3.52
N PRO A 165 -3.69 15.57 4.26
CA PRO A 165 -4.76 16.54 4.50
C PRO A 165 -5.32 17.22 3.24
N ALA A 166 -4.55 17.21 2.13
CA ALA A 166 -4.98 17.81 0.86
C ALA A 166 -5.73 16.84 -0.08
N SER A 167 -5.59 15.53 0.13
CA SER A 167 -6.05 14.50 -0.81
C SER A 167 -6.91 13.41 -0.16
N PHE A 168 -7.15 13.53 1.16
CA PHE A 168 -8.01 12.66 1.96
C PHE A 168 -8.78 13.52 2.97
N ARG A 169 -10.11 13.58 2.86
CA ARG A 169 -10.96 14.48 3.65
C ARG A 169 -12.28 13.83 4.05
N ARG A 170 -12.86 14.31 5.15
CA ARG A 170 -14.24 13.97 5.54
C ARG A 170 -15.22 14.76 4.70
N ASP A 171 -16.39 14.18 4.43
CA ASP A 171 -17.50 14.96 3.91
C ASP A 171 -18.00 15.95 4.99
N PRO A 172 -18.30 17.20 4.64
CA PRO A 172 -18.75 18.21 5.60
C PRO A 172 -20.18 17.97 6.09
N ALA A 173 -21.02 17.27 5.33
CA ALA A 173 -22.41 16.97 5.67
C ALA A 173 -22.55 15.61 6.37
N ASP A 174 -21.70 14.64 6.01
CA ASP A 174 -21.72 13.29 6.60
C ASP A 174 -20.30 12.80 6.99
N PRO A 175 -19.94 12.80 8.29
CA PRO A 175 -18.61 12.39 8.73
C PRO A 175 -18.28 10.90 8.48
N ASP A 176 -19.28 10.08 8.12
CA ASP A 176 -19.06 8.69 7.74
C ASP A 176 -18.64 8.53 6.28
N ILE A 177 -18.76 9.59 5.47
CA ILE A 177 -18.25 9.64 4.10
C ILE A 177 -16.82 10.21 4.09
N ILE A 178 -15.93 9.51 3.40
CA ILE A 178 -14.56 9.96 3.15
C ILE A 178 -14.37 10.15 1.66
N HIS A 179 -13.76 11.26 1.29
CA HIS A 179 -13.32 11.55 -0.06
C HIS A 179 -11.82 11.42 -0.15
N PHE A 180 -11.34 10.76 -1.20
CA PHE A 180 -9.92 10.75 -1.50
C PHE A 180 -9.68 10.63 -2.99
N ASN A 181 -8.58 11.24 -3.43
CA ASN A 181 -8.21 11.26 -4.83
C ASN A 181 -7.14 10.22 -5.19
N LEU A 182 -6.87 10.08 -6.48
CA LEU A 182 -5.92 9.08 -6.96
C LEU A 182 -4.48 9.42 -6.54
N GLU A 183 -4.14 10.70 -6.33
CA GLU A 183 -2.84 11.11 -5.76
C GLU A 183 -2.66 10.53 -4.34
N TYR A 184 -3.69 10.61 -3.49
CA TYR A 184 -3.68 9.96 -2.17
C TYR A 184 -3.38 8.47 -2.31
N THR A 185 -4.07 7.77 -3.21
CA THR A 185 -3.89 6.32 -3.37
C THR A 185 -2.44 5.97 -3.70
N PHE A 186 -1.79 6.69 -4.63
CA PHE A 186 -0.39 6.44 -4.94
C PHE A 186 0.57 6.81 -3.80
N ARG A 187 0.31 7.86 -3.03
CA ARG A 187 1.12 8.15 -1.83
C ARG A 187 0.92 7.08 -0.76
N HIS A 188 -0.31 6.65 -0.54
CA HIS A 188 -0.68 5.64 0.45
C HIS A 188 -0.01 4.30 0.16
N ILE A 189 -0.12 3.76 -1.06
CA ILE A 189 0.51 2.49 -1.46
C ILE A 189 2.04 2.56 -1.24
N LEU A 190 2.67 3.68 -1.62
CA LEU A 190 4.11 3.83 -1.48
C LEU A 190 4.55 3.86 0.00
N TRP A 191 3.87 4.67 0.81
CA TRP A 191 4.19 4.82 2.23
C TRP A 191 3.83 3.59 3.05
N GLU A 192 2.78 2.87 2.68
CA GLU A 192 2.47 1.54 3.21
C GLU A 192 3.63 0.58 2.88
N GLY A 193 4.11 0.56 1.63
CA GLY A 193 5.28 -0.23 1.24
C GLY A 193 6.51 0.01 2.10
N TYR A 194 6.83 1.27 2.41
CA TYR A 194 7.95 1.60 3.31
C TYR A 194 7.73 1.15 4.76
N ALA A 195 6.52 1.32 5.29
CA ALA A 195 6.17 0.82 6.62
C ALA A 195 6.31 -0.72 6.70
N HIS A 196 5.83 -1.43 5.69
CA HIS A 196 5.93 -2.89 5.64
C HIS A 196 7.38 -3.38 5.47
N LEU A 197 8.20 -2.70 4.66
CA LEU A 197 9.65 -2.96 4.60
C LEU A 197 10.32 -2.77 5.96
N ARG A 198 9.99 -1.68 6.67
CA ARG A 198 10.56 -1.43 8.01
C ARG A 198 10.15 -2.52 8.99
N THR A 199 8.92 -3.00 8.93
CA THR A 199 8.47 -4.14 9.75
C THR A 199 9.24 -5.43 9.43
N ILE A 200 9.53 -5.70 8.16
CA ILE A 200 10.40 -6.84 7.78
C ILE A 200 11.79 -6.68 8.39
N GLN A 201 12.38 -5.48 8.31
CA GLN A 201 13.66 -5.19 8.94
C GLN A 201 13.63 -5.40 10.45
N LYS A 202 12.55 -5.02 11.15
CA LYS A 202 12.38 -5.26 12.59
C LYS A 202 12.32 -6.75 12.94
N HIS A 203 11.65 -7.57 12.12
CA HIS A 203 11.66 -9.02 12.28
C HIS A 203 13.07 -9.59 12.14
N LYS A 204 13.83 -9.13 11.15
CA LYS A 204 15.23 -9.53 10.93
C LYS A 204 16.16 -9.08 12.06
N GLU A 205 16.05 -7.83 12.51
CA GLU A 205 16.80 -7.29 13.65
C GLU A 205 16.59 -8.17 14.90
N ALA A 206 15.36 -8.60 15.16
CA ALA A 206 15.02 -9.50 16.26
C ALA A 206 15.53 -10.95 16.09
N GLU A 207 16.14 -11.28 14.94
CA GLU A 207 16.88 -12.52 14.69
C GLU A 207 18.39 -12.29 14.55
N GLY A 208 18.88 -11.08 14.85
CA GLY A 208 20.29 -10.72 14.69
C GLY A 208 20.73 -10.55 13.24
N LEU A 209 19.78 -10.42 12.30
CA LEU A 209 20.06 -10.21 10.88
C LEU A 209 20.02 -8.71 10.52
N PRO A 210 21.00 -8.21 9.76
CA PRO A 210 21.00 -6.82 9.34
C PRO A 210 19.96 -6.54 8.25
N PRO A 211 19.44 -5.29 8.15
CA PRO A 211 18.67 -4.84 6.99
C PRO A 211 19.55 -4.93 5.73
N ARG A 212 18.92 -5.22 4.58
CA ARG A 212 19.63 -5.32 3.29
C ARG A 212 19.40 -4.12 2.37
N SER A 213 18.51 -3.21 2.75
CA SER A 213 18.17 -2.03 1.97
C SER A 213 17.93 -0.81 2.86
N GLU A 214 18.26 0.37 2.35
CA GLU A 214 17.88 1.62 2.98
C GLU A 214 16.46 2.02 2.55
N ILE A 215 15.62 2.37 3.51
CA ILE A 215 14.23 2.79 3.25
C ILE A 215 14.13 4.30 3.49
N PRO A 216 13.52 5.07 2.56
CA PRO A 216 13.30 6.50 2.75
C PRO A 216 12.50 6.81 4.02
N GLN A 217 13.03 7.69 4.87
CA GLN A 217 12.38 8.13 6.12
C GLN A 217 11.31 9.20 5.83
N GLU A 218 10.21 8.78 5.19
CA GLU A 218 9.09 9.63 4.82
C GLU A 218 7.73 8.97 5.05
N GLY A 219 6.67 9.76 4.88
CA GLY A 219 5.30 9.25 4.97
C GLY A 219 4.98 8.62 6.31
N TYR A 220 4.44 7.40 6.28
CA TYR A 220 4.04 6.67 7.48
C TYR A 220 5.19 6.33 8.42
N LEU A 221 6.43 6.24 7.94
CA LEU A 221 7.58 6.02 8.81
C LEU A 221 7.83 7.17 9.80
N ARG A 222 7.39 8.40 9.49
CA ARG A 222 7.55 9.57 10.38
C ARG A 222 6.51 9.67 11.48
N ILE A 223 5.38 8.97 11.34
CA ILE A 223 4.25 9.07 12.27
C ILE A 223 4.03 7.78 13.05
N LEU A 224 4.56 6.65 12.57
CA LEU A 224 4.50 5.38 13.26
C LEU A 224 5.51 5.32 14.39
N GLN A 225 5.10 4.76 15.51
CA GLN A 225 5.98 4.41 16.62
C GLN A 225 6.57 3.02 16.37
N TRP A 226 7.86 2.88 16.63
CA TRP A 226 8.63 1.65 16.41
C TRP A 226 9.29 1.23 17.72
N GLU A 227 8.69 0.28 18.42
CA GLU A 227 9.24 -0.32 19.65
C GLU A 227 10.35 -1.35 19.37
#